data_AF-A0A3D2QNX7-F1
#
_entry.id   AF-A0A3D2QNX7-F1
#
_cell.length_a   1.000
_cell.length_b   1.000
_cell.length_c   1.000
_cell.angle_alpha   90.00
_cell.angle_beta   90.00
_cell.angle_gamma   90.00
#
_symmetry.space_group_name_H-M   'P 1'
#
loop_
_entity.id
_entity.type
_entity.pdbx_description
1 polymer ?
#
loop_
_entity_poly.entity_id
_entity_poly.type
_entity_poly.pdbx_seq_one_letter_code
_entity_poly.pdbx_strand_id
1 'polypeptide(L)'
;MNSGIWIYIVPLAVNLCVAVVAKALKWLTYSGAASALVVGFLAYRFTGPGGWVLLMLFFITANILGKVSRAVSRSVEDGIQKKGGTRDWAQVMANGGLAGASALL
;
A
#
# COMPACT_ATOMS: atom_id res chain seq x y z
N MET A 1 -11.70 -30.69 5.83
CA MET A 1 -11.71 -30.15 4.44
C MET A 1 -12.23 -28.71 4.40
N ASN A 2 -11.62 -27.74 5.12
CA ASN A 2 -12.03 -26.33 4.99
C ASN A 2 -10.89 -25.31 5.15
N SER A 3 -9.65 -25.75 5.37
CA SER A 3 -8.51 -24.85 5.62
C SER A 3 -8.03 -24.12 4.37
N GLY A 4 -8.33 -24.63 3.17
CA GLY A 4 -7.80 -24.11 1.91
C GLY A 4 -8.40 -22.78 1.48
N ILE A 5 -9.68 -22.50 1.77
CA ILE A 5 -10.32 -21.26 1.29
C ILE A 5 -9.94 -20.02 2.12
N TRP A 6 -9.68 -20.22 3.42
CA TRP A 6 -9.28 -19.15 4.33
C TRP A 6 -7.96 -18.49 3.94
N ILE A 7 -7.06 -19.22 3.27
CA ILE A 7 -5.79 -18.67 2.78
C ILE A 7 -5.99 -17.60 1.69
N TYR A 8 -7.19 -17.52 1.09
CA TYR A 8 -7.55 -16.50 0.10
C TYR A 8 -8.48 -15.45 0.70
N ILE A 9 -9.46 -15.87 1.50
CA ILE A 9 -10.43 -14.97 2.13
C ILE A 9 -9.75 -13.99 3.08
N VAL A 10 -8.86 -14.48 3.96
CA VAL A 10 -8.23 -13.62 4.97
C VAL A 10 -7.36 -12.52 4.33
N PRO A 11 -6.42 -12.83 3.42
CA PRO A 11 -5.66 -11.79 2.73
C PRO A 11 -6.54 -10.81 1.96
N LEU A 12 -7.58 -11.30 1.28
CA LEU A 12 -8.46 -10.46 0.49
C LEU A 12 -9.24 -9.49 1.37
N ALA A 13 -9.86 -9.98 2.46
CA ALA A 13 -10.64 -9.17 3.38
C ALA A 13 -9.80 -8.09 4.08
N VAL A 14 -8.62 -8.48 4.58
CA VAL A 14 -7.70 -7.55 5.26
C VAL A 14 -7.22 -6.46 4.30
N ASN A 15 -6.78 -6.82 3.10
CA ASN A 15 -6.27 -5.84 2.15
C ASN A 15 -7.38 -4.99 1.51
N LEU A 16 -8.61 -5.51 1.41
CA LEU A 16 -9.77 -4.72 1.01
C LEU A 16 -10.06 -3.64 2.07
N CYS A 17 -10.04 -4.01 3.35
CA CYS A 17 -10.18 -3.06 4.45
C CYS A 17 -9.10 -1.98 4.40
N VAL A 18 -7.83 -2.36 4.23
CA VAL A 18 -6.72 -1.41 4.09
C VAL A 18 -6.92 -0.48 2.89
N ALA A 19 -7.31 -1.01 1.72
CA ALA A 19 -7.53 -0.20 0.53
C ALA A 19 -8.66 0.82 0.71
N VAL A 20 -9.77 0.43 1.34
CA VAL A 20 -10.90 1.31 1.66
C VAL A 20 -10.49 2.39 2.65
N VAL A 21 -9.83 2.02 3.74
CA VAL A 21 -9.37 2.98 4.78
C VAL A 21 -8.36 3.95 4.18
N ALA A 22 -7.35 3.47 3.45
CA ALA A 22 -6.34 4.31 2.82
C ALA A 22 -6.96 5.26 1.78
N LYS A 23 -7.96 4.81 1.03
CA LYS A 23 -8.72 5.67 0.12
C LYS A 23 -9.50 6.74 0.88
N ALA A 24 -10.19 6.39 1.96
CA ALA A 24 -10.94 7.31 2.81
C ALA A 24 -10.03 8.39 3.43
N LEU A 25 -8.80 8.01 3.82
CA LEU A 25 -7.77 8.93 4.32
C LEU A 25 -7.09 9.79 3.23
N LYS A 26 -7.55 9.67 1.97
CA LYS A 26 -6.98 10.30 0.77
C LYS A 26 -5.51 9.95 0.54
N TRP A 27 -5.07 8.79 1.01
CA TRP A 27 -3.72 8.26 0.79
C TRP A 27 -3.56 7.62 -0.59
N LEU A 28 -4.64 7.04 -1.12
CA LEU A 28 -4.67 6.36 -2.42
C LEU A 28 -5.73 6.96 -3.34
N THR A 29 -5.45 6.97 -4.64
CA THR A 29 -6.46 7.16 -5.69
C THR A 29 -7.29 5.88 -5.84
N TYR A 30 -8.33 5.87 -6.70
CA TYR A 30 -9.07 4.62 -6.94
C TYR A 30 -8.18 3.54 -7.59
N SER A 31 -7.35 3.94 -8.56
CA SER A 31 -6.37 3.04 -9.20
C SER A 31 -5.27 2.62 -8.21
N GLY A 32 -4.84 3.52 -7.32
CA GLY A 32 -3.93 3.21 -6.21
C GLY A 32 -4.52 2.18 -5.24
N ALA A 33 -5.79 2.32 -4.87
CA ALA A 33 -6.49 1.38 -3.98
C ALA A 33 -6.63 -0.01 -4.60
N ALA A 34 -6.99 -0.09 -5.89
CA ALA A 34 -7.05 -1.36 -6.61
C ALA A 34 -5.66 -2.03 -6.68
N SER A 35 -4.60 -1.25 -6.92
CA SER A 35 -3.23 -1.78 -6.97
C SER A 35 -2.74 -2.23 -5.58
N ALA A 36 -3.07 -1.47 -4.53
CA ALA A 36 -2.73 -1.81 -3.15
C ALA A 36 -3.43 -3.10 -2.69
N LEU A 37 -4.67 -3.33 -3.13
CA LEU A 37 -5.38 -4.60 -2.89
C LEU A 37 -4.61 -5.78 -3.48
N VAL A 38 -4.17 -5.67 -4.74
CA VAL A 38 -3.41 -6.73 -5.42
C VAL A 38 -2.05 -6.96 -4.75
N VAL A 39 -1.25 -5.90 -4.57
CA VAL A 39 0.09 -6.00 -3.97
C VAL A 39 0.02 -6.52 -2.54
N GLY A 40 -0.90 -6.00 -1.73
CA GLY A 40 -1.08 -6.41 -0.35
C GLY A 40 -1.59 -7.84 -0.22
N PHE A 41 -2.48 -8.28 -1.12
CA PHE A 41 -2.92 -9.67 -1.19
C PHE A 41 -1.75 -10.61 -1.49
N LEU A 42 -0.95 -10.32 -2.52
CA LEU A 42 0.22 -11.13 -2.88
C LEU A 42 1.23 -11.16 -1.73
N ALA A 43 1.55 -10.01 -1.14
CA ALA A 43 2.46 -9.93 -0.01
C ALA A 43 1.98 -10.80 1.16
N TYR A 44 0.72 -10.65 1.59
CA TYR A 44 0.19 -11.47 2.68
C TYR A 44 0.18 -12.95 2.31
N ARG A 45 -0.27 -13.30 1.10
CA ARG A 45 -0.46 -14.69 0.70
C ARG A 45 0.85 -15.46 0.61
N PHE A 46 1.92 -14.82 0.14
CA PHE A 46 3.17 -15.52 -0.15
C PHE A 46 4.28 -15.25 0.88
N THR A 47 4.27 -14.10 1.57
CA THR A 47 5.22 -13.82 2.67
C THR A 47 4.64 -14.06 4.07
N GLY A 48 3.34 -14.34 4.15
CA GLY A 48 2.61 -14.42 5.40
C GLY A 48 2.43 -13.07 6.10
N PRO A 49 1.92 -13.07 7.34
CA PRO A 49 1.68 -11.86 8.11
C PRO A 49 2.95 -11.02 8.36
N GLY A 50 4.12 -11.67 8.50
CA GLY A 50 5.38 -10.98 8.80
C GLY A 50 5.82 -10.02 7.70
N GLY A 51 5.95 -10.50 6.45
CA GLY A 51 6.32 -9.64 5.32
C GLY A 51 5.22 -8.62 4.99
N TRP A 52 3.96 -8.98 5.18
CA TRP A 52 2.85 -8.04 5.06
C TRP A 52 2.91 -6.88 6.07
N VAL A 53 3.23 -7.16 7.35
CA VAL A 53 3.39 -6.12 8.38
C VAL A 53 4.52 -5.15 8.01
N LEU A 54 5.64 -5.65 7.49
CA LEU A 54 6.73 -4.79 7.02
C LEU A 54 6.28 -3.86 5.89
N LEU A 55 5.53 -4.39 4.91
CA LEU A 55 4.94 -3.59 3.83
C LEU A 55 3.97 -2.52 4.39
N MET A 56 3.14 -2.87 5.37
CA MET A 56 2.21 -1.94 6.01
C MET A 56 2.95 -0.85 6.80
N LEU A 57 3.99 -1.20 7.55
CA LEU A 57 4.80 -0.24 8.29
C LEU A 57 5.42 0.79 7.35
N PHE A 58 6.02 0.32 6.25
CA PHE A 58 6.55 1.19 5.21
C PHE A 58 5.46 2.09 4.60
N PHE A 59 4.32 1.51 4.21
CA PHE A 59 3.21 2.25 3.59
C PHE A 59 2.66 3.34 4.52
N ILE A 60 2.35 2.99 5.78
CA ILE A 60 1.80 3.93 6.77
C ILE A 60 2.80 5.05 7.05
N THR A 61 4.07 4.69 7.31
CA THR A 61 5.12 5.65 7.65
C THR A 61 5.35 6.64 6.49
N ALA A 62 5.44 6.14 5.25
CA ALA A 62 5.63 6.99 4.07
C ALA A 62 4.42 7.93 3.82
N ASN A 63 3.20 7.52 4.18
CA ASN A 63 2.02 8.39 4.08
C ASN A 63 2.03 9.48 5.15
N ILE A 64 2.34 9.14 6.39
CA ILE A 64 2.40 10.10 7.51
C ILE A 64 3.54 11.10 7.29
N LEU A 65 4.76 10.61 7.05
CA LEU A 65 5.93 11.47 6.87
C LEU A 65 5.77 12.40 5.67
N GLY A 66 5.18 11.92 4.57
CA GLY A 66 4.85 12.77 3.42
C GLY A 66 3.85 13.86 3.77
N LYS A 67 2.83 13.59 4.60
CA LYS A 67 1.89 14.62 5.06
C LYS A 67 2.56 15.63 5.98
N VAL A 68 3.37 15.18 6.94
CA VAL A 68 4.09 16.05 7.89
C VAL A 68 5.11 16.94 7.16
N SER A 69 5.93 16.37 6.28
CA SER A 69 6.93 17.10 5.52
C SER A 69 6.33 18.25 4.70
N ARG A 70 5.18 18.02 4.04
CA ARG A 70 4.45 19.07 3.30
C ARG A 70 3.82 20.12 4.19
N ALA A 71 3.37 19.74 5.38
CA ALA A 71 2.84 20.70 6.35
C ALA A 71 3.93 21.66 6.84
N VAL A 72 5.16 21.16 7.01
CA VAL A 72 6.32 21.93 7.49
C VAL A 72 7.00 22.73 6.37
N SER A 73 7.07 22.20 5.14
CA SER A 73 7.92 22.73 4.05
C SER A 73 7.14 23.46 2.95
N ARG A 74 6.14 24.29 3.30
CA ARG A 74 5.21 24.97 2.35
C ARG A 74 5.88 25.73 1.17
N SER A 75 7.21 25.88 1.14
CA SER A 75 7.99 26.69 0.21
C SER A 75 8.96 25.93 -0.73
N VAL A 76 9.09 24.59 -0.69
CA VAL A 76 10.23 23.89 -1.39
C VAL A 76 9.83 22.91 -2.51
N GLU A 77 8.54 22.71 -2.79
CA GLU A 77 8.11 21.48 -3.47
C GLU A 77 7.98 21.57 -5.00
N ASP A 78 9.08 21.83 -5.73
CA ASP A 78 9.01 22.07 -7.19
C ASP A 78 9.54 20.96 -8.11
N GLY A 79 10.18 19.90 -7.58
CA GLY A 79 10.88 18.91 -8.41
C GLY A 79 10.24 17.52 -8.47
N ILE A 80 10.07 16.87 -7.30
CA ILE A 80 9.75 15.42 -7.23
C ILE A 80 8.34 15.16 -6.71
N GLN A 81 7.75 16.04 -5.89
CA GLN A 81 6.41 15.82 -5.31
C GLN A 81 5.27 16.59 -5.98
N LYS A 82 5.47 17.05 -7.22
CA LYS A 82 4.40 17.60 -8.06
C LYS A 82 3.30 16.58 -8.39
N LYS A 83 3.55 15.27 -8.23
CA LYS A 83 2.49 14.25 -8.18
C LYS A 83 1.87 14.26 -6.78
N GLY A 84 0.72 14.95 -6.68
CA GLY A 84 0.00 15.28 -5.45
C GLY A 84 -0.14 14.14 -4.43
N GLY A 85 -0.32 14.53 -3.16
CA GLY A 85 -0.19 13.70 -1.95
C GLY A 85 -1.08 12.45 -1.80
N THR A 86 -1.75 12.02 -2.87
CA THR A 86 -2.58 10.81 -2.97
C THR A 86 -1.96 9.88 -4.02
N ARG A 87 -1.49 8.70 -3.61
CA ARG A 87 -0.69 7.82 -4.46
C ARG A 87 -1.53 7.12 -5.53
N ASP A 88 -1.02 7.10 -6.76
CA ASP A 88 -1.60 6.37 -7.89
C ASP A 88 -1.08 4.93 -8.01
N TRP A 89 -1.64 4.16 -8.94
CA TRP A 89 -1.22 2.79 -9.19
C TRP A 89 0.29 2.69 -9.49
N ALA A 90 0.84 3.66 -10.24
CA ALA A 90 2.25 3.65 -10.63
C ALA A 90 3.15 3.84 -9.41
N GLN A 91 2.78 4.74 -8.50
CA GLN A 91 3.50 4.90 -7.23
C GLN A 91 3.35 3.68 -6.33
N VAL A 92 2.18 3.04 -6.27
CA VAL A 92 1.99 1.81 -5.49
C VAL A 92 2.87 0.69 -6.03
N MET A 93 2.93 0.50 -7.36
CA MET A 93 3.79 -0.51 -7.97
C MET A 93 5.28 -0.18 -7.82
N ALA A 94 5.69 1.09 -7.92
CA ALA A 94 7.08 1.48 -7.71
C ALA A 94 7.54 1.24 -6.26
N ASN A 95 6.66 1.48 -5.29
CA ASN A 95 7.00 1.38 -3.86
C ASN A 95 6.77 -0.01 -3.26
N GLY A 96 5.76 -0.75 -3.74
CA GLY A 96 5.35 -2.05 -3.18
C GLY A 96 5.40 -3.21 -4.18
N GLY A 97 5.55 -2.93 -5.48
CA GLY A 97 5.58 -3.97 -6.51
C GLY A 97 6.80 -4.87 -6.41
N LEU A 98 7.96 -4.34 -6.01
CA LEU A 98 9.14 -5.18 -5.77
C LEU A 98 8.92 -6.12 -4.58
N ALA A 99 8.32 -5.65 -3.48
CA ALA A 99 7.96 -6.51 -2.37
C ALA A 99 6.95 -7.60 -2.78
N GLY A 100 5.98 -7.25 -3.62
CA GLY A 100 5.04 -8.21 -4.21
C GLY A 100 5.70 -9.23 -5.16
N ALA A 101 6.71 -8.81 -5.93
CA ALA A 101 7.46 -9.69 -6.81
C ALA A 101 8.40 -10.62 -6.03
N SER A 102 9.12 -10.10 -5.03
CA SER A 102 9.97 -10.90 -4.14
C SER A 102 9.16 -11.91 -3.33
N ALA A 103 7.89 -11.63 -3.05
CA ALA A 103 7.01 -12.58 -2.40
C ALA A 103 6.77 -13.85 -3.25
N LEU A 104 6.92 -13.77 -4.58
CA LEU A 104 6.67 -14.88 -5.51
C LEU A 104 7.91 -15.75 -5.78
N LEU A 105 9.08 -15.37 -5.26
CA LEU A 105 10.36 -16.07 -5.41
C LEU A 105 10.66 -16.91 -4.16
#